data_AF-A0A9W4XUC4-F1
#
_entry.id   AF-A0A9W4XUC4-F1
#
_cell.length_a   1.000
_cell.length_b   1.000
_cell.length_c   1.000
_cell.angle_alpha   90.00
_cell.angle_beta   90.00
_cell.angle_gamma   90.00
#
_symmetry.space_group_name_H-M   'P 1'
#
loop_
_entity.id
_entity.type
_entity.pdbx_description
1 polymer ?
#
loop_
_entity_poly.entity_id
_entity_poly.type
_entity_poly.pdbx_seq_one_letter_code
_entity_poly.pdbx_strand_id
1 'polypeptide(L)'
;MGGTEPEAGVKAHAFWPSGRFVWTVVGRGGEHWVDPDAGYCSCPAFYFAGSCYHLDLVRAARRRGGEERFEFADDEFVPFVSGVVEDL
;
A
#
# COMPACT_ATOMS: atom_id res chain seq x y z
N MET A 1 5.46 24.82 -17.22
CA MET A 1 6.11 24.89 -15.89
C MET A 1 5.69 23.63 -15.15
N GLY A 2 6.60 22.67 -15.01
CA GLY A 2 6.32 21.39 -14.38
C GLY A 2 6.16 21.56 -12.88
N GLY A 3 5.03 21.14 -12.35
CA GLY A 3 4.93 20.73 -10.96
C GLY A 3 5.24 19.24 -10.93
N THR A 4 6.33 18.84 -10.29
CA THR A 4 6.45 17.48 -9.78
C THR A 4 5.40 17.34 -8.69
N GLU A 5 4.24 16.79 -9.06
CA GLU A 5 3.17 16.39 -8.15
C GLU A 5 3.74 15.39 -7.13
N PRO A 6 3.27 15.37 -5.87
CA PRO A 6 3.77 14.43 -4.87
C PRO A 6 3.53 13.01 -5.39
N GLU A 7 4.64 12.34 -5.68
CA GLU A 7 4.69 10.99 -6.21
C GLU A 7 4.03 10.07 -5.16
N ALA A 8 2.96 9.36 -5.53
CA ALA A 8 2.29 8.47 -4.58
C ALA A 8 3.30 7.43 -4.07
N GLY A 9 3.57 7.44 -2.77
CA GLY A 9 4.62 6.64 -2.14
C GLY A 9 4.14 5.22 -1.89
N VAL A 10 4.87 4.23 -2.39
CA VAL A 10 4.61 2.80 -2.13
C VAL A 10 5.41 2.36 -0.92
N LYS A 11 4.72 1.83 0.09
CA LYS A 11 5.34 1.28 1.31
C LYS A 11 5.07 -0.21 1.44
N ALA A 12 6.06 -0.89 1.98
CA ALA A 12 6.13 -2.32 2.14
C ALA A 12 6.34 -2.65 3.62
N HIS A 13 5.36 -3.26 4.28
CA HIS A 13 5.41 -3.56 5.71
C HIS A 13 5.52 -5.06 5.92
N ALA A 14 6.68 -5.52 6.40
CA ALA A 14 6.96 -6.93 6.65
C ALA A 14 6.90 -7.23 8.15
N PHE A 15 6.26 -8.32 8.53
CA PHE A 15 6.08 -8.73 9.93
C PHE A 15 6.81 -10.05 10.20
N TRP A 16 7.62 -10.08 11.25
CA TRP A 16 8.41 -11.25 11.65
C TRP A 16 7.96 -11.80 13.01
N PRO A 17 7.96 -13.13 13.20
CA PRO A 17 8.55 -14.15 12.33
C PRO A 17 7.62 -14.72 11.25
N SER A 18 6.36 -14.26 11.18
CA SER A 18 5.34 -14.87 10.32
C SER A 18 5.60 -14.73 8.83
N GLY A 19 6.37 -13.72 8.42
CA GLY A 19 6.58 -13.36 7.03
C GLY A 19 5.35 -12.70 6.39
N ARG A 20 4.37 -12.23 7.19
CA ARG A 20 3.24 -11.46 6.68
C ARG A 20 3.74 -10.16 6.05
N PHE A 21 3.02 -9.71 5.04
CA PHE A 21 3.38 -8.52 4.29
C PHE A 21 2.15 -7.71 3.94
N VAL A 22 2.21 -6.40 4.14
CA VAL A 22 1.15 -5.46 3.78
C VAL A 22 1.73 -4.37 2.87
N TRP A 23 1.05 -4.09 1.76
CA TRP A 23 1.38 -2.96 0.90
C TRP A 23 0.43 -1.81 1.15
N THR A 24 0.98 -0.62 1.31
CA THR A 24 0.19 0.61 1.36
C THR A 24 0.68 1.61 0.31
N VAL A 25 -0.24 2.44 -0.17
CA VAL A 25 0.07 3.56 -1.06
C VAL A 25 -0.44 4.84 -0.43
N VAL A 26 0.47 5.80 -0.23
CA VAL A 26 0.14 7.12 0.28
C VAL A 26 -0.12 8.04 -0.90
N GLY A 27 -1.37 8.45 -1.07
CA GLY A 27 -1.81 9.38 -2.11
C GLY A 27 -2.44 10.64 -1.54
N ARG A 28 -3.07 11.43 -2.42
CA ARG A 28 -3.82 12.64 -2.01
C ARG A 28 -5.01 12.36 -1.07
N GLY A 29 -5.54 11.14 -1.11
CA GLY A 29 -6.71 10.71 -0.35
C GLY A 29 -6.39 9.99 0.95
N GLY A 30 -5.12 9.96 1.37
CA GLY A 30 -4.66 9.21 2.54
C GLY A 30 -3.87 7.96 2.15
N GLU A 31 -3.76 7.05 3.11
CA GLU A 31 -3.08 5.77 2.94
C GLU A 31 -4.09 4.70 2.54
N HIS A 32 -3.77 3.94 1.49
CA HIS A 32 -4.64 2.89 0.97
C HIS A 32 -3.93 1.54 1.03
N TRP A 33 -4.62 0.54 1.59
CA TRP A 33 -4.17 -0.84 1.50
C TRP A 33 -4.32 -1.32 0.05
N VAL A 34 -3.24 -1.90 -0.47
CA VAL A 34 -3.20 -2.60 -1.74
C VAL A 34 -2.82 -4.06 -1.51
N ASP A 35 -3.55 -4.97 -2.15
CA ASP A 35 -3.15 -6.37 -2.29
C ASP A 35 -2.93 -6.65 -3.79
N PRO A 36 -1.68 -6.62 -4.27
CA PRO A 36 -1.38 -6.83 -5.68
C PRO A 36 -1.64 -8.26 -6.15
N ASP A 37 -1.62 -9.24 -5.23
CA ASP A 37 -1.79 -10.67 -5.52
C ASP A 37 -3.29 -11.03 -5.61
N ALA A 38 -4.11 -10.45 -4.72
CA ALA A 38 -5.57 -10.49 -4.85
C ALA A 38 -6.13 -9.52 -5.91
N GLY A 39 -5.30 -8.58 -6.40
CA GLY A 39 -5.73 -7.55 -7.34
C GLY A 39 -6.68 -6.53 -6.72
N TYR A 40 -6.55 -6.27 -5.42
CA TYR A 40 -7.44 -5.43 -4.63
C TYR A 40 -6.77 -4.12 -4.20
N CYS A 41 -7.54 -3.04 -4.13
CA CYS A 41 -7.14 -1.80 -3.48
C CYS A 41 -8.33 -1.23 -2.70
N SER A 42 -8.05 -0.71 -1.51
CA SER A 42 -9.07 -0.10 -0.67
C SER A 42 -9.51 1.30 -1.10
N CYS A 43 -8.91 1.87 -2.17
CA CYS A 43 -9.27 3.21 -2.60
C CYS A 43 -10.69 3.26 -3.21
N PRO A 44 -11.41 4.39 -3.07
CA PRO A 44 -12.77 4.52 -3.61
C PRO A 44 -12.85 4.25 -5.12
N ALA A 45 -11.83 4.65 -5.89
CA ALA A 45 -11.80 4.45 -7.34
C ALA A 45 -11.87 2.96 -7.73
N PHE A 46 -11.22 2.08 -6.95
CA PHE A 46 -11.27 0.64 -7.19
C PHE A 46 -12.69 0.09 -7.00
N TYR A 47 -13.42 0.55 -5.99
CA TYR A 47 -14.80 0.14 -5.75
C TYR A 47 -15.73 0.47 -6.92
N PHE A 48 -15.55 1.63 -7.56
CA PHE A 48 -16.40 2.06 -8.67
C PHE A 48 -16.01 1.47 -10.03
N ALA A 49 -14.71 1.30 -10.31
CA ALA A 49 -14.22 0.94 -11.64
C ALA A 49 -13.59 -0.46 -11.74
N GLY A 50 -13.41 -1.16 -10.61
CA GLY A 50 -12.70 -2.45 -10.55
C GLY A 50 -11.21 -2.36 -10.89
N SER A 51 -10.67 -1.15 -11.04
CA SER A 51 -9.26 -0.89 -11.33
C SER A 51 -8.84 0.46 -10.75
N CYS A 52 -7.56 0.57 -10.41
CA CYS A 52 -6.96 1.82 -9.91
C CYS A 52 -5.47 1.85 -10.21
N TYR A 53 -4.92 3.06 -10.29
CA TYR A 53 -3.49 3.25 -10.55
C TYR A 53 -2.60 2.80 -9.38
N HIS A 54 -3.14 2.69 -8.15
CA HIS A 54 -2.38 2.22 -6.98
C HIS A 54 -1.90 0.77 -7.14
N LEU A 55 -2.72 -0.10 -7.72
CA LEU A 55 -2.32 -1.48 -8.03
C LEU A 55 -1.14 -1.51 -9.01
N ASP A 56 -1.18 -0.65 -10.02
CA ASP A 56 -0.12 -0.56 -11.02
C ASP A 56 1.18 -0.02 -10.43
N LEU A 57 1.09 0.96 -9.51
CA LEU A 57 2.24 1.48 -8.77
C LEU A 57 2.89 0.40 -7.91
N VAL A 58 2.12 -0.34 -7.10
CA VAL A 58 2.67 -1.42 -6.26
C VAL A 58 3.30 -2.52 -7.10
N ARG A 59 2.65 -2.92 -8.21
CA ARG A 59 3.22 -3.89 -9.15
C ARG A 59 4.51 -3.39 -9.78
N ALA A 60 4.59 -2.10 -10.12
CA ALA A 60 5.80 -1.50 -10.65
C ALA A 60 6.91 -1.42 -9.60
N ALA A 61 6.59 -1.05 -8.35
CA ALA A 61 7.53 -1.01 -7.23
C ALA A 61 8.11 -2.41 -6.97
N ARG A 62 7.28 -3.45 -6.83
CA ARG A 62 7.71 -4.85 -6.68
C ARG A 62 8.68 -5.32 -7.75
N ARG A 63 8.51 -4.88 -9.00
CA ARG A 63 9.42 -5.22 -10.10
C ARG A 63 10.76 -4.48 -10.04
N ARG A 64 10.76 -3.27 -9.46
CA ARG A 64 11.93 -2.40 -9.38
C ARG A 64 12.73 -2.61 -8.09
N GLY A 65 12.09 -3.14 -7.03
CA GLY A 65 12.69 -3.28 -5.70
C GLY A 65 13.01 -1.92 -5.03
N GLY A 66 12.28 -0.87 -5.43
CA GLY A 66 12.50 0.52 -4.98
C GLY A 66 11.50 0.98 -3.92
N GLU A 67 10.69 0.07 -3.38
CA GLU A 67 9.76 0.35 -2.30
C GLU A 67 10.47 0.64 -0.98
N GLU A 68 9.86 1.52 -0.18
CA GLU A 68 10.30 1.72 1.19
C GLU A 68 9.82 0.55 2.04
N ARG A 69 10.77 -0.24 2.56
CA ARG A 69 10.47 -1.43 3.37
C ARG A 69 10.64 -1.15 4.85
N PHE A 70 9.62 -1.48 5.62
CA PHE A 70 9.56 -1.39 7.06
C PHE A 70 9.40 -2.80 7.64
N GLU A 71 10.08 -3.06 8.75
CA GLU A 71 10.02 -4.34 9.45
C GLU A 71 9.41 -4.13 10.83
N PHE A 72 8.46 -4.99 11.18
CA PHE A 72 7.69 -4.97 12.42
C PHE A 72 7.69 -6.34 13.08
N ALA A 73 7.40 -6.38 14.38
CA ALA A 73 7.10 -7.61 15.10
C ALA A 73 5.68 -8.09 14.78
N ASP A 74 5.44 -9.40 14.83
CA ASP A 74 4.15 -9.99 14.44
C ASP A 74 2.98 -9.57 15.33
N ASP A 75 3.25 -9.18 16.58
CA ASP A 75 2.25 -8.64 17.51
C ASP A 75 1.77 -7.23 17.10
N GLU A 76 2.55 -6.53 16.27
CA GLU A 76 2.17 -5.23 15.67
C GLU A 76 1.26 -5.38 14.45
N PHE A 77 1.08 -6.59 13.90
CA PHE A 77 0.28 -6.79 12.69
C PHE A 77 -1.17 -6.35 12.84
N VAL A 78 -1.83 -6.79 13.91
CA VAL A 78 -3.23 -6.46 14.15
C VAL A 78 -3.44 -4.95 14.36
N PRO A 79 -2.72 -4.28 15.29
CA PRO A 79 -2.89 -2.84 15.47
C PRO A 79 -2.51 -2.03 14.22
N PHE A 80 -1.52 -2.49 13.44
CA PHE A 80 -1.16 -1.85 12.17
C PHE A 80 -2.33 -1.92 11.17
N VAL A 81 -2.86 -3.11 10.91
CA VAL A 81 -3.96 -3.28 9.94
C VAL A 81 -5.22 -2.55 10.41
N SER A 82 -5.53 -2.58 11.71
CA SER A 82 -6.63 -1.80 12.27
C SER A 82 -6.46 -0.30 12.02
N GLY A 83 -5.29 0.27 12.28
CA GLY A 83 -5.01 1.68 12.02
C GLY A 83 -5.15 2.05 10.54
N VAL A 84 -4.61 1.21 9.64
CA VAL A 84 -4.76 1.43 8.19
C VAL A 84 -6.23 1.41 7.77
N VAL A 85 -7.05 0.52 8.34
CA VAL A 85 -8.48 0.42 8.00
C VAL A 85 -9.31 1.55 8.60
N GLU A 86 -8.98 2.03 9.80
CA GLU A 86 -9.67 3.16 10.44
C GLU A 86 -9.44 4.49 9.73
N ASP A 87 -8.30 4.63 9.03
CA ASP A 87 -7.95 5.82 8.25
C ASP A 87 -8.55 5.83 6.82
N LEU A 88 -9.26 4.78 6.40
CA LEU A 88 -9.94 4.66 5.09
C LEU A 88 -11.34 5.29 5.05
#